data_AF-A0A1V5MZ06-F1
#
_entry.id   AF-A0A1V5MZ06-F1
#
_cell.length_a   1.000
_cell.length_b   1.000
_cell.length_c   1.000
_cell.angle_alpha   90.00
_cell.angle_beta   90.00
_cell.angle_gamma   90.00
#
_symmetry.space_group_name_H-M   'P 1'
#
loop_
_entity.id
_entity.type
_entity.pdbx_description
1 polymer ?
#
loop_
_entity_poly.entity_id
_entity_poly.type
_entity_poly.pdbx_seq_one_letter_code
_entity_poly.pdbx_strand_id
1 'polypeptide(L)' 'MNLAWTYFLMKNYRSASYFYKRTTDIDPQNANAFLYLGYSHLNMNDKEAACFYFNKSSALGSFEARENLRKFCE' A
#
# COMPACT_ATOMS: atom_id res chain seq x y z
N MET A 1 0.28 5.47 -18.02
CA MET A 1 0.90 5.97 -16.77
C MET A 1 -0.06 5.64 -15.63
N ASN A 2 0.36 4.87 -14.61
CA ASN A 2 -0.52 4.54 -13.48
C ASN A 2 -0.63 5.76 -12.56
N LEU A 3 -1.81 6.38 -12.50
CA LEU A 3 -2.06 7.59 -11.71
C LEU A 3 -1.66 7.41 -10.24
N ALA A 4 -1.92 6.24 -9.66
CA ALA A 4 -1.56 5.96 -8.27
C ALA A 4 -0.05 6.04 -8.04
N TRP A 5 0.74 5.48 -8.96
CA TRP A 5 2.20 5.53 -8.91
C TRP A 5 2.73 6.94 -9.13
N THR A 6 2.14 7.70 -10.06
CA THR A 6 2.50 9.10 -10.28
C THR A 6 2.31 9.93 -9.02
N TYR A 7 1.14 9.84 -8.36
CA TYR A 7 0.91 10.56 -7.11
C TYR A 7 1.83 10.08 -5.99
N PHE A 8 2.18 8.79 -5.95
CA PHE A 8 3.13 8.25 -4.99
C PHE A 8 4.53 8.86 -5.16
N LEU A 9 5.04 8.94 -6.40
CA LEU A 9 6.32 9.57 -6.71
C LEU A 9 6.32 11.07 -6.39
N MET A 10 5.19 11.74 -6.56
CA MET A 10 4.99 13.14 -6.14
C MET A 10 4.88 13.32 -4.62
N LYS A 11 4.99 12.24 -3.84
CA LYS A 11 4.76 12.21 -2.38
C LYS A 11 3.35 12.67 -1.97
N ASN A 12 2.42 12.72 -2.92
CA ASN A 12 1.02 12.96 -2.64
C ASN A 12 0.36 11.63 -2.25
N TYR A 13 0.67 11.17 -1.04
CA TYR A 13 0.27 9.87 -0.54
C TYR A 13 -1.25 9.74 -0.36
N ARG A 14 -1.96 10.87 -0.13
CA ARG A 14 -3.42 10.89 -0.06
C ARG A 14 -4.07 10.59 -1.40
N SER A 15 -3.58 11.20 -2.47
CA SER A 15 -4.08 10.87 -3.82
C SER A 15 -3.62 9.48 -4.24
N ALA A 16 -2.37 9.10 -3.92
CA ALA A 16 -1.85 7.77 -4.21
C ALA A 16 -2.73 6.69 -3.56
N SER A 17 -3.05 6.82 -2.27
CA SER A 17 -3.90 5.86 -1.57
C SER A 17 -5.30 5.78 -2.18
N TYR A 18 -5.91 6.91 -2.55
CA TYR A 18 -7.21 6.92 -3.23
C TYR A 18 -7.18 6.09 -4.53
N PHE A 19 -6.18 6.32 -5.40
CA PHE A 19 -6.11 5.59 -6.67
C PHE A 19 -5.70 4.12 -6.49
N TYR A 20 -4.78 3.80 -5.56
CA TYR A 20 -4.47 2.41 -5.27
C TYR A 20 -5.65 1.67 -4.66
N LYS A 21 -6.48 2.32 -3.83
CA LYS A 21 -7.70 1.72 -3.30
C LYS A 21 -8.64 1.31 -4.43
N ARG A 22 -8.85 2.20 -5.41
CA ARG A 22 -9.63 1.86 -6.61
C ARG A 22 -9.02 0.70 -7.39
N THR A 23 -7.69 0.62 -7.49
CA THR A 23 -7.02 -0.54 -8.09
C THR A 23 -7.36 -1.82 -7.33
N THR A 24 -7.37 -1.81 -5.99
CA THR A 24 -7.75 -3.00 -5.19
C THR A 24 -9.22 -3.35 -5.28
N ASP A 25 -10.10 -2.39 -5.58
CA ASP A 25 -11.53 -2.65 -5.77
C ASP A 25 -11.80 -3.30 -7.14
N ILE A 26 -10.95 -3.02 -8.15
CA ILE A 26 -11.03 -3.60 -9.50
C ILE A 26 -10.28 -4.93 -9.56
N ASP A 27 -9.10 -4.99 -8.96
CA ASP A 27 -8.22 -6.17 -8.91
C ASP A 27 -7.83 -6.47 -7.45
N PRO A 28 -8.67 -7.25 -6.74
CA PRO A 28 -8.43 -7.64 -5.36
C PRO A 28 -7.22 -8.56 -5.16
N GLN A 29 -6.60 -9.07 -6.22
CA GLN A 29 -5.42 -9.93 -6.15
C GLN A 29 -4.12 -9.16 -6.40
N ASN A 30 -4.21 -7.84 -6.57
CA ASN A 30 -3.05 -7.01 -6.82
C ASN A 30 -2.21 -6.76 -5.56
N ALA A 31 -1.27 -7.65 -5.29
CA ALA A 31 -0.38 -7.53 -4.14
C ALA A 31 0.37 -6.17 -4.09
N ASN A 32 0.77 -5.64 -5.25
CA ASN A 32 1.48 -4.37 -5.35
C ASN A 32 0.58 -3.17 -4.99
N ALA A 33 -0.69 -3.18 -5.39
CA ALA A 33 -1.62 -2.11 -5.00
C ALA A 33 -1.80 -2.05 -3.48
N PHE A 34 -1.91 -3.21 -2.81
CA PHE A 34 -1.94 -3.27 -1.35
C PHE A 34 -0.61 -2.86 -0.71
N LEU A 35 0.53 -3.23 -1.31
CA LEU A 35 1.85 -2.82 -0.83
C LEU A 35 1.98 -1.28 -0.84
N TYR A 36 1.63 -0.63 -1.95
CA TYR A 36 1.74 0.81 -2.06
C TYR A 36 0.64 1.56 -1.30
N LEU A 37 -0.52 0.95 -1.02
CA LEU A 37 -1.44 1.45 0.00
C LEU A 37 -0.76 1.47 1.37
N GLY A 38 -0.10 0.37 1.75
CA GLY A 38 0.67 0.28 2.99
C GLY A 38 1.71 1.39 3.09
N TYR A 39 2.53 1.58 2.06
CA TYR A 39 3.50 2.67 2.02
C TYR A 39 2.87 4.06 2.05
N SER A 40 1.76 4.27 1.34
CA SER A 40 1.08 5.56 1.33
C SER A 40 0.57 5.91 2.73
N HIS A 41 -0.06 4.98 3.43
CA HIS A 41 -0.52 5.17 4.80
C HIS A 41 0.64 5.35 5.79
N LEU A 42 1.72 4.59 5.63
CA LEU A 42 2.92 4.76 6.47
C LEU A 42 3.50 6.17 6.34
N ASN A 43 3.59 6.71 5.12
CA ASN A 43 4.06 8.07 4.88
C ASN A 43 3.06 9.15 5.32
N MET A 44 1.78 8.81 5.52
CA MET A 44 0.78 9.67 6.15
C MET A 44 0.79 9.56 7.69
N ASN A 45 1.76 8.85 8.28
CA ASN A 45 1.81 8.50 9.70
C ASN A 45 0.62 7.67 10.20
N ASP A 46 -0.14 7.06 9.28
CA ASP A 46 -1.23 6.15 9.59
C ASP A 46 -0.69 4.72 9.63
N LYS A 47 0.02 4.43 10.72
CA LYS A 47 0.71 3.16 10.93
C LYS A 47 -0.26 1.98 10.98
N GLU A 48 -1.42 2.14 11.61
CA GLU A 48 -2.43 1.09 11.73
C GLU A 48 -2.95 0.65 10.36
N ALA A 49 -3.34 1.61 9.50
CA ALA A 49 -3.77 1.28 8.15
C ALA A 49 -2.61 0.72 7.30
N ALA A 50 -1.38 1.23 7.50
CA ALA A 50 -0.22 0.70 6.81
C ALA A 50 -0.03 -0.79 7.09
N CYS A 51 -0.08 -1.18 8.36
CA CYS A 51 0.03 -2.57 8.80
C CYS A 51 -1.10 -3.44 8.23
N PHE A 52 -2.33 -2.95 8.24
CA PHE A 52 -3.47 -3.65 7.64
C PHE A 52 -3.24 -3.95 6.15
N TYR A 53 -2.80 -2.96 5.37
CA TYR A 53 -2.57 -3.13 3.94
C TYR A 53 -1.31 -3.96 3.61
N PHE A 54 -0.24 -3.85 4.41
CA PHE A 54 0.90 -4.75 4.28
C PHE A 54 0.50 -6.20 4.59
N ASN A 55 -0.38 -6.44 5.56
CA ASN A 55 -0.86 -7.79 5.86
C ASN A 55 -1.62 -8.39 4.67
N LYS A 56 -2.52 -7.62 4.05
CA LYS A 56 -3.20 -8.03 2.81
C LYS A 56 -2.25 -8.31 1.66
N SER A 57 -1.27 -7.43 1.44
CA SER A 57 -0.26 -7.61 0.39
C SER A 57 0.60 -8.86 0.64
N SER A 58 0.97 -9.14 1.90
CA SER A 58 1.73 -10.32 2.28
C SER A 58 0.94 -11.61 2.09
N ALA A 59 -0.36 -11.61 2.41
CA ALA A 59 -1.26 -12.74 2.16
C ALA A 59 -1.39 -13.07 0.66
N LEU A 60 -1.21 -12.08 -0.21
CA LEU A 60 -1.16 -12.24 -1.66
C LEU A 60 0.24 -12.59 -2.21
N GLY A 61 1.21 -12.84 -1.32
CA GLY A 61 2.56 -13.32 -1.69
C GLY A 61 3.65 -12.23 -1.77
N SER A 62 3.37 -10.99 -1.38
CA SER A 62 4.40 -9.95 -1.36
C SER A 62 5.42 -10.18 -0.25
N PHE A 63 6.65 -10.52 -0.64
CA PHE A 63 7.80 -10.61 0.28
C PHE A 63 8.11 -9.25 0.91
N GLU A 64 8.06 -8.18 0.11
CA GLU A 64 8.34 -6.82 0.59
C GLU A 64 7.33 -6.39 1.67
N ALA A 65 6.06 -6.73 1.50
CA ALA A 65 5.06 -6.43 2.53
C ALA A 65 5.31 -7.18 3.84
N ARG A 66 5.79 -8.43 3.76
CA ARG A 66 6.15 -9.24 4.95
C ARG A 66 7.27 -8.60 5.75
N GLU A 67 8.30 -8.11 5.07
CA GLU A 67 9.43 -7.43 5.72
C GLU A 67 8.99 -6.11 6.35
N ASN A 68 8.11 -5.36 5.68
CA ASN A 68 7.54 -4.13 6.25
C ASN A 68 6.67 -4.39 7.48
N LEU A 69 5.92 -5.50 7.54
CA LEU A 69 5.18 -5.89 8.75
C LEU A 69 6.11 -6.09 9.94
N ARG A 70 7.22 -6.79 9.77
CA ARG A 70 8.21 -7.00 10.85
C ARG A 70 8.86 -5.70 11.29
N LYS A 71 9.16 -4.83 10.33
CA LYS A 71 9.86 -3.57 10.59
C LYS A 71 8.99 -2.54 11.28
N PHE A 72 7.71 -2.48 10.91
CA PHE A 72 6.83 -1.42 11.35
C PHE A 72 5.72 -1.91 12.28
N CYS A 73 5.22 -3.12 12.18
CA CYS A 73 3.95 -3.54 12.80
C CYS A 73 4.09 -4.49 13.99
N GLU A 74 5.32 -4.95 14.25
CA GLU A 74 5.73 -5.63 15.48
C GLU A 74 6.24 -4.59 16.50
#